data_AF-A0A2V7E941-F1
#
_entry.id   AF-A0A2V7E941-F1
#
_cell.length_a   1.000
_cell.length_b   1.000
_cell.length_c   1.000
_cell.angle_alpha   90.00
_cell.angle_beta   90.00
_cell.angle_gamma   90.00
#
_symmetry.space_group_name_H-M   'P 1'
#
loop_
_entity.id
_entity.type
_entity.pdbx_description
1 polymer ?
#
loop_
_entity_poly.entity_id
_entity_poly.type
_entity_poly.pdbx_seq_one_letter_code
_entity_poly.pdbx_strand_id
1 'polypeptide(L)'
;DIRRDFKQGKIGSLLGLEGGHAIENSLGALRAYYDLGVRYMTLTHNVTLDWADAALDSAKHNGLTLFGDSVVREMNRLGMLVDLAHVSPATMSDALNASQAPVIFSHSG
;
A
#
# COMPACT_ATOMS: atom_id res chain seq x y z
N ASP A 1 -5.58 10.83 -16.49
CA ASP A 1 -7.01 10.52 -16.71
C ASP A 1 -7.96 11.29 -15.81
N ILE A 2 -7.87 11.18 -14.48
CA ILE A 2 -8.78 11.85 -13.53
C ILE A 2 -9.11 13.32 -13.86
N ARG A 3 -8.10 14.16 -14.10
CA ARG A 3 -8.31 15.59 -14.45
C ARG A 3 -9.05 15.78 -15.78
N ARG A 4 -8.84 14.88 -16.76
CA ARG A 4 -9.53 14.91 -18.06
C ARG A 4 -10.99 14.49 -17.87
N ASP A 5 -11.23 13.41 -17.14
CA ASP A 5 -12.55 12.85 -16.95
C ASP A 5 -13.45 13.84 -16.17
N PHE A 6 -12.89 14.49 -15.15
CA PHE A 6 -13.57 15.58 -14.44
C PHE A 6 -13.97 16.74 -15.36
N LYS A 7 -13.06 17.19 -16.24
CA LYS A 7 -13.35 18.25 -17.23
C LYS A 7 -14.43 17.85 -18.24
N GLN A 8 -14.65 16.56 -18.46
CA GLN A 8 -15.68 16.01 -19.36
C GLN A 8 -17.00 15.71 -18.64
N GLY A 9 -17.13 16.04 -17.35
CA GLY A 9 -18.32 15.71 -16.56
C GLY A 9 -18.47 14.22 -16.26
N LYS A 10 -17.38 13.45 -16.33
CA LYS A 10 -17.34 12.01 -15.99
C LYS A 10 -16.84 11.80 -14.57
N ILE A 11 -17.24 10.68 -13.97
CA ILE A 11 -16.71 10.22 -12.68
C ILE A 11 -15.40 9.48 -12.93
N GLY A 12 -14.30 10.00 -12.39
CA GLY A 12 -13.02 9.31 -12.35
C GLY A 12 -12.96 8.37 -11.15
N SER A 13 -12.53 7.13 -11.36
CA SER A 13 -12.35 6.14 -10.30
C SER A 13 -10.93 5.57 -10.38
N LEU A 14 -10.31 5.34 -9.23
CA LEU A 14 -9.03 4.67 -9.11
C LEU A 14 -9.26 3.32 -8.44
N LEU A 15 -8.61 2.28 -8.97
CA LEU A 15 -8.63 0.96 -8.37
C LEU A 15 -7.59 0.92 -7.23
N GLY A 16 -8.04 0.47 -6.06
CA GLY A 16 -7.23 0.30 -4.86
C GLY A 16 -7.34 -1.11 -4.30
N LEU A 17 -6.29 -1.54 -3.60
CA LEU A 17 -6.31 -2.76 -2.80
C LEU A 17 -6.29 -2.39 -1.31
N GLU A 18 -7.30 -2.84 -0.58
CA GLU A 18 -7.33 -2.68 0.87
C GLU A 18 -6.84 -3.96 1.54
N GLY A 19 -5.53 -4.03 1.75
CA GLY A 19 -4.84 -5.10 2.44
C GLY A 19 -3.78 -5.79 1.58
N GLY A 20 -2.55 -5.76 2.06
CA GLY A 20 -1.39 -6.40 1.43
C GLY A 20 -1.43 -7.93 1.38
N HIS A 21 -2.40 -8.60 2.00
CA HIS A 21 -2.60 -10.04 1.85
C HIS A 21 -2.90 -10.41 0.38
N ALA A 22 -3.51 -9.49 -0.39
CA ALA A 22 -3.84 -9.71 -1.80
C ALA A 22 -2.64 -10.13 -2.66
N ILE A 23 -1.42 -9.72 -2.29
CA ILE A 23 -0.22 -10.06 -3.07
C ILE A 23 0.43 -11.38 -2.66
N GLU A 24 -0.04 -12.06 -1.60
CA GLU A 24 0.43 -13.39 -1.17
C GLU A 24 1.96 -13.54 -1.19
N ASN A 25 2.66 -12.60 -0.53
CA ASN A 25 4.13 -12.55 -0.45
C ASN A 25 4.85 -12.52 -1.83
N SER A 26 4.21 -11.97 -2.86
CA SER A 26 4.74 -11.93 -4.23
C SER A 26 4.77 -10.52 -4.82
N LEU A 27 5.99 -10.03 -5.10
CA LEU A 27 6.17 -8.83 -5.91
C LEU A 27 5.67 -9.02 -7.36
N GLY A 28 5.61 -10.26 -7.84
CA GLY A 28 5.01 -10.59 -9.13
C GLY A 28 3.51 -10.31 -9.15
N ALA A 29 2.81 -10.69 -8.08
CA ALA A 29 1.38 -10.39 -7.92
C ALA A 29 1.14 -8.89 -7.81
N LEU A 30 1.97 -8.16 -7.03
CA LEU A 30 1.90 -6.70 -6.93
C LEU A 30 2.00 -6.02 -8.31
N ARG A 31 2.97 -6.44 -9.14
CA ARG A 31 3.11 -5.95 -10.51
C ARG A 31 1.90 -6.30 -11.38
N ALA A 32 1.40 -7.52 -11.29
CA ALA A 32 0.21 -7.94 -12.04
C ALA A 32 -1.01 -7.08 -11.69
N TYR A 33 -1.24 -6.77 -10.41
CA TYR A 33 -2.31 -5.85 -10.01
C TYR A 33 -2.13 -4.44 -10.57
N TYR A 34 -0.88 -3.94 -10.58
CA TYR A 34 -0.59 -2.65 -11.20
C TYR A 34 -0.92 -2.64 -12.70
N ASP A 35 -0.54 -3.70 -13.42
CA ASP A 35 -0.83 -3.86 -14.85
C ASP A 35 -2.33 -3.96 -15.12
N LEU A 36 -3.11 -4.52 -14.18
CA LEU A 36 -4.58 -4.55 -14.21
C LEU A 36 -5.24 -3.20 -13.87
N GLY A 37 -4.47 -2.18 -13.49
CA GLY A 37 -4.97 -0.82 -13.27
C GLY A 37 -5.03 -0.36 -11.81
N VAL A 38 -4.59 -1.16 -10.85
CA VAL A 38 -4.49 -0.75 -9.44
C VAL A 38 -3.45 0.36 -9.26
N ARG A 39 -3.77 1.40 -8.49
CA ARG A 39 -2.91 2.57 -8.30
C ARG A 39 -2.54 2.87 -6.85
N TYR A 40 -3.15 2.20 -5.88
CA TYR A 40 -2.73 2.26 -4.49
C TYR A 40 -3.03 0.95 -3.75
N MET A 41 -2.32 0.71 -2.67
CA MET A 41 -2.56 -0.43 -1.78
C MET A 41 -2.28 -0.05 -0.32
N THR A 42 -3.17 -0.42 0.60
CA THR A 42 -2.85 -0.39 2.04
C THR A 42 -1.94 -1.56 2.38
N LEU A 43 -0.86 -1.31 3.12
CA LEU A 43 0.12 -2.36 3.44
C LEU A 43 -0.50 -3.49 4.29
N THR A 44 -1.44 -3.14 5.16
CA THR A 44 -2.22 -4.08 5.96
C THR A 44 -3.72 -3.74 5.90
N HIS A 45 -4.52 -4.58 6.55
CA HIS A 45 -5.87 -4.24 7.01
C HIS A 45 -5.91 -4.55 8.52
N ASN A 46 -6.93 -5.26 9.00
CA ASN A 46 -7.09 -5.58 10.43
C ASN A 46 -6.16 -6.67 10.98
N VAL A 47 -5.30 -7.30 10.15
CA VAL A 47 -4.47 -8.45 10.57
C VAL A 47 -3.00 -8.25 10.20
N THR A 48 -2.12 -8.71 11.09
CA THR A 48 -0.67 -8.70 10.87
C THR A 48 -0.28 -9.78 9.87
N LEU A 49 0.38 -9.35 8.79
CA LEU A 49 0.86 -10.19 7.69
C LEU A 49 2.25 -10.75 7.99
N ASP A 50 2.77 -11.61 7.11
CA ASP A 50 4.15 -12.11 7.20
C ASP A 50 5.21 -11.01 7.01
N TRP A 51 4.80 -9.82 6.59
CA TRP A 51 5.73 -8.75 6.20
C TRP A 51 5.39 -7.34 6.69
N ALA A 52 4.25 -7.16 7.35
CA ALA A 52 3.84 -5.87 7.91
C ALA A 52 2.87 -6.08 9.08
N ASP A 53 3.13 -5.36 10.18
CA ASP A 53 2.25 -5.36 11.36
C ASP A 53 1.07 -4.41 11.17
N ALA A 54 -0.14 -4.89 11.52
CA ALA A 54 -1.37 -4.10 11.50
C ALA A 54 -1.59 -3.34 12.81
N ALA A 55 -2.38 -2.27 12.78
CA ALA A 55 -2.72 -1.47 13.95
C ALA A 55 -3.61 -2.22 14.96
N LEU A 56 -4.45 -3.14 14.48
CA LEU A 56 -5.48 -3.82 15.27
C LEU A 56 -5.14 -5.27 15.63
N ASP A 57 -3.91 -5.72 15.33
CA ASP A 57 -3.45 -7.07 15.63
C ASP A 57 -2.11 -7.02 16.37
N SER A 58 -1.71 -8.17 16.92
CA SER A 58 -0.44 -8.30 17.61
C SER A 58 0.72 -8.08 16.64
N ALA A 59 1.69 -7.28 17.08
CA ALA A 59 2.94 -7.09 16.34
C ALA A 59 3.72 -8.42 16.31
N LYS A 60 4.23 -8.78 15.13
CA LYS A 60 5.12 -9.94 14.92
C LYS A 60 6.53 -9.49 14.52
N HIS A 61 6.64 -8.35 13.85
CA HIS A 61 7.89 -7.88 13.23
C HIS A 61 8.45 -6.61 13.88
N ASN A 62 7.62 -5.93 14.68
CA ASN A 62 7.83 -4.56 15.12
C ASN A 62 7.96 -3.59 13.93
N GLY A 63 7.13 -3.77 12.91
CA GLY A 63 7.09 -2.93 11.72
C GLY A 63 7.08 -3.72 10.41
N LEU A 64 7.98 -3.37 9.49
CA LEU A 64 8.18 -4.07 8.23
C LEU A 64 9.31 -5.11 8.32
N THR A 65 9.14 -6.24 7.64
CA THR A 65 10.27 -7.14 7.36
C THR A 65 11.10 -6.62 6.17
N LEU A 66 12.22 -7.28 5.85
CA LEU A 66 12.99 -7.00 4.62
C LEU A 66 12.14 -7.17 3.35
N PHE A 67 11.20 -8.12 3.34
CA PHE A 67 10.25 -8.26 2.24
C PHE A 67 9.27 -7.08 2.22
N GLY A 68 8.78 -6.63 3.38
CA GLY A 68 7.94 -5.43 3.48
C GLY A 68 8.61 -4.16 2.96
N ASP A 69 9.89 -3.93 3.29
CA ASP A 69 10.69 -2.83 2.70
C ASP A 69 10.78 -2.98 1.17
N SER A 70 10.99 -4.19 0.67
CA SER A 70 11.01 -4.46 -0.78
C SER A 70 9.66 -4.19 -1.45
N VAL A 71 8.54 -4.47 -0.78
CA VAL A 71 7.17 -4.13 -1.26
C VAL A 71 7.02 -2.63 -1.40
N VAL A 72 7.40 -1.84 -0.38
CA VAL A 72 7.33 -0.37 -0.41
C VAL A 72 8.17 0.20 -1.57
N ARG A 73 9.41 -0.29 -1.73
CA ARG A 73 10.29 0.13 -2.84
C ARG A 73 9.72 -0.23 -4.21
N GLU A 74 9.12 -1.42 -4.35
CA GLU A 74 8.51 -1.85 -5.59
C GLU A 74 7.27 -1.00 -5.93
N MET A 75 6.45 -0.66 -4.94
CA MET A 75 5.33 0.26 -5.12
C MET A 75 5.81 1.62 -5.63
N ASN A 76 6.86 2.19 -5.04
CA ASN A 76 7.45 3.43 -5.55
C ASN A 76 8.01 3.28 -6.98
N ARG A 77 8.69 2.18 -7.29
CA ARG A 77 9.24 1.90 -8.63
C ARG A 77 8.14 1.84 -9.69
N LEU A 78 6.98 1.27 -9.35
CA LEU A 78 5.80 1.20 -10.21
C LEU A 78 5.06 2.54 -10.31
N GLY A 79 5.28 3.47 -9.39
CA GLY A 79 4.41 4.64 -9.23
C GLY A 79 3.04 4.28 -8.65
N MET A 80 2.96 3.21 -7.85
CA MET A 80 1.81 2.87 -7.02
C MET A 80 1.91 3.60 -5.68
N LEU A 81 0.80 4.21 -5.24
CA LEU A 81 0.75 4.93 -3.97
C LEU A 81 0.79 3.94 -2.80
N VAL A 82 1.69 4.22 -1.84
CA VAL A 82 1.76 3.50 -0.57
C VAL A 82 0.76 4.13 0.39
N ASP A 83 -0.20 3.33 0.83
CA ASP A 83 -1.25 3.76 1.76
C ASP A 83 -1.02 3.17 3.15
N LEU A 84 -0.96 4.05 4.15
CA LEU A 84 -0.63 3.76 5.53
C LEU A 84 -1.86 3.63 6.43
N ALA A 85 -3.08 3.69 5.87
CA ALA A 85 -4.26 3.26 6.61
C ALA A 85 -4.07 1.82 7.13
N HIS A 86 -4.54 1.57 8.36
CA HIS A 86 -4.49 0.28 9.09
C HIS A 86 -3.13 -0.22 9.58
N VAL A 87 -2.01 0.45 9.27
CA VAL A 87 -0.69 -0.06 9.67
C VAL A 87 -0.35 0.30 11.12
N SER A 88 0.45 -0.54 11.78
CA SER A 88 0.97 -0.21 13.11
C SER A 88 1.88 1.04 13.06
N PRO A 89 2.08 1.78 14.17
CA PRO A 89 3.00 2.92 14.19
C PRO A 89 4.44 2.58 13.77
N ALA A 90 4.91 1.37 14.09
CA ALA A 90 6.23 0.91 13.68
C ALA A 90 6.29 0.66 12.16
N THR A 91 5.26 0.01 11.60
CA THR A 91 5.11 -0.20 10.15
C THR A 91 5.04 1.13 9.41
N MET A 92 4.32 2.11 9.94
CA MET A 92 4.28 3.48 9.41
C MET A 92 5.68 4.09 9.37
N SER A 93 6.42 4.03 10.48
CA SER A 93 7.78 4.57 10.55
C SER A 93 8.71 3.91 9.52
N ASP A 94 8.68 2.59 9.40
CA ASP A 94 9.51 1.87 8.44
C ASP A 94 9.14 2.19 7.00
N ALA A 95 7.84 2.26 6.68
CA ALA A 95 7.37 2.63 5.35
C ALA A 95 7.78 4.06 4.98
N LEU A 96 7.72 5.01 5.94
CA LEU A 96 8.19 6.38 5.74
C LEU A 96 9.71 6.44 5.49
N ASN A 97 10.50 5.60 6.17
CA ASN A 97 11.95 5.51 5.97
C ASN A 97 12.31 4.85 4.62
N ALA A 98 11.55 3.85 4.19
CA ALA A 98 11.78 3.12 2.94
C ALA A 98 11.29 3.88 1.70
N SER A 99 10.22 4.67 1.84
CA SER A 99 9.56 5.32 0.70
C SER A 99 10.40 6.47 0.13
N GLN A 100 10.50 6.50 -1.21
CA GLN A 100 11.12 7.56 -2.00
C GLN A 100 10.09 8.51 -2.64
N ALA A 101 8.80 8.24 -2.44
CA ALA A 101 7.69 9.05 -2.93
C ALA A 101 6.72 9.38 -1.77
N PRO A 102 5.87 10.41 -1.92
CA PRO A 102 4.83 10.69 -0.93
C PRO A 102 3.95 9.46 -0.68
N VAL A 103 3.69 9.18 0.59
CA VAL A 103 2.70 8.20 1.05
C VAL A 103 1.36 8.89 1.28
N ILE A 104 0.30 8.10 1.44
CA ILE A 104 -1.03 8.60 1.82
C ILE A 104 -1.56 7.88 3.05
N PHE A 105 -2.52 8.51 3.72
CA PHE A 105 -3.53 7.81 4.52
C PHE A 105 -4.86 8.03 3.79
N SER A 106 -5.40 6.99 3.15
CA SER A 106 -6.69 7.13 2.46
C SER A 106 -7.85 7.33 3.44
N HIS A 107 -7.79 6.68 4.61
CA HIS A 107 -8.73 6.87 5.72
C HIS A 107 -8.06 6.57 7.06
N SER A 108 -8.09 7.53 7.97
CA SER A 108 -7.60 7.44 9.36
C SER A 108 -8.21 8.59 10.18
N GLY A 109 -8.19 8.52 11.52
CA GLY A 109 -8.74 9.53 12.42
C GLY A 109 -8.18 9.46 13.83
#